data_AF-A0AAD3MW53-F1
#
_entry.id   AF-A0AAD3MW53-F1
#
_cell.length_a   1.000
_cell.length_b   1.000
_cell.length_c   1.000
_cell.angle_alpha   90.00
_cell.angle_beta   90.00
_cell.angle_gamma   90.00
#
_symmetry.space_group_name_H-M   'P 1'
#
loop_
_entity.id
_entity.type
_entity.pdbx_description
1 polymer ?
#
loop_
_entity_poly.entity_id
_entity_poly.type
_entity_poly.pdbx_seq_one_letter_code
_entity_poly.pdbx_strand_id
1 'polypeptide(L)' 'MAKVLMLIDSDENFLCQRQPVLSSMSQQGGVATAYVCQDFTCSLPVTDPQELRRLLLDWTMEMGTE' A
#
# COMPACT_ATOMS: atom_id res chain seq x y z
N MET A 1 7.24 -14.56 -6.59
CA MET A 1 6.83 -13.53 -5.61
C MET A 1 5.42 -13.09 -5.95
N ALA A 2 4.44 -13.33 -5.06
CA ALA A 2 3.06 -12.91 -5.27
C ALA A 2 2.87 -11.50 -4.72
N LYS A 3 2.20 -10.63 -5.48
CA LYS A 3 1.75 -9.32 -5.00
C LYS A 3 0.25 -9.43 -4.70
N VAL A 4 -0.18 -8.90 -3.57
CA VAL A 4 -1.59 -8.89 -3.15
C VAL A 4 -2.04 -7.45 -3.08
N LEU A 5 -3.17 -7.14 -3.73
CA LEU A 5 -3.82 -5.85 -3.62
C LEU A 5 -4.98 -5.98 -2.63
N MET A 6 -4.97 -5.12 -1.62
CA MET A 6 -6.07 -5.00 -0.65
C MET A 6 -6.74 -3.64 -0.85
N LEU A 7 -8.04 -3.65 -1.09
CA LEU A 7 -8.84 -2.43 -1.22
C LEU A 7 -9.61 -2.18 0.07
N ILE A 8 -9.48 -0.96 0.59
CA ILE A 8 -10.27 -0.47 1.74
C ILE A 8 -11.19 0.61 1.19
N ASP A 9 -12.49 0.29 1.07
CA ASP A 9 -13.50 1.21 0.55
C ASP A 9 -14.19 2.04 1.66
N SER A 10 -14.00 1.65 2.92
CA SER A 10 -14.68 2.19 4.09
C SER A 10 -13.92 1.87 5.37
N ASP A 11 -14.10 2.70 6.40
CA ASP A 11 -13.41 2.55 7.69
C ASP A 11 -13.91 1.32 8.49
N GLU A 12 -15.13 0.86 8.21
CA GLU A 12 -15.78 -0.32 8.82
C GLU A 12 -15.40 -1.63 8.08
N ASN A 13 -14.27 -1.65 7.37
CA ASN A 13 -13.86 -2.82 6.60
C ASN A 13 -13.32 -3.93 7.52
N PHE A 14 -13.69 -5.17 7.23
CA PHE A 14 -13.16 -6.37 7.87
C PHE A 14 -11.63 -6.45 7.90
N LEU A 15 -10.96 -5.90 6.88
CA LEU A 15 -9.50 -5.81 6.84
C LEU A 15 -8.96 -4.96 8.00
N CYS A 16 -9.60 -3.84 8.30
CA CYS A 16 -9.25 -2.94 9.41
C CYS A 16 -9.48 -3.61 10.78
N GLN A 17 -10.52 -4.45 10.90
CA GLN A 17 -10.75 -5.24 12.12
C GLN A 17 -9.67 -6.31 12.35
N ARG A 18 -9.19 -6.95 11.27
CA ARG A 18 -8.16 -7.99 11.35
C ARG A 18 -6.76 -7.44 11.52
N GLN A 19 -6.50 -6.27 10.97
CA GLN A 19 -5.20 -5.63 11.02
C GLN A 19 -5.36 -4.14 11.36
N PRO A 20 -5.28 -3.77 12.65
CA PRO A 20 -5.61 -2.43 13.12
C PRO A 20 -4.75 -1.30 12.51
N VAL A 21 -3.55 -1.60 12.01
CA VAL A 21 -2.71 -0.61 11.31
C VAL A 21 -3.34 -0.14 9.99
N LEU A 22 -4.22 -0.94 9.38
CA LEU A 22 -4.95 -0.51 8.18
C LEU A 22 -5.97 0.59 8.49
N SER A 23 -6.48 0.67 9.72
CA SER A 23 -7.42 1.73 10.14
C SER A 23 -6.78 3.12 10.18
N SER A 24 -5.44 3.21 10.28
CA SER A 24 -4.73 4.49 10.19
C SER A 24 -4.33 4.84 8.75
N MET A 25 -4.52 3.94 7.80
CA MET A 25 -4.23 4.14 6.38
C MET A 25 -5.45 4.70 5.66
N SER A 26 -5.68 6.00 5.80
CA SER A 26 -6.85 6.70 5.26
C SER A 26 -6.52 7.57 4.04
N GLN A 27 -7.57 7.98 3.34
CA GLN A 27 -7.49 8.94 2.25
C GLN A 27 -6.92 10.29 2.73
N GLN A 28 -5.95 10.83 1.99
CA GLN A 28 -5.38 12.13 2.27
C GLN A 28 -6.15 13.23 1.51
N GLY A 29 -6.83 14.12 2.25
CA GLY A 29 -7.58 15.23 1.64
C GLY A 29 -8.73 14.79 0.72
N GLY A 30 -9.32 13.61 0.96
CA GLY A 30 -10.37 13.03 0.12
C GLY A 30 -9.86 12.35 -1.16
N VAL A 31 -8.54 12.25 -1.32
CA VAL A 31 -7.90 11.58 -2.47
C VAL A 31 -7.58 10.14 -2.12
N ALA A 32 -7.83 9.22 -3.05
CA ALA A 32 -7.45 7.82 -2.93
C ALA A 32 -5.94 7.70 -2.64
N THR A 33 -5.60 6.89 -1.64
CA THR A 33 -4.25 6.78 -1.12
C THR A 33 -3.83 5.31 -1.11
N ALA A 34 -2.65 5.03 -1.63
CA ALA A 34 -2.06 3.70 -1.67
C ALA A 34 -0.84 3.61 -0.75
N TYR A 35 -0.64 2.42 -0.18
CA TYR A 35 0.52 2.07 0.63
C TYR A 35 1.09 0.77 0.08
N VAL A 36 2.39 0.75 -0.20
CA VAL A 36 3.10 -0.46 -0.63
C VAL A 36 3.86 -0.99 0.57
N CYS A 37 3.49 -2.19 1.02
CA CYS A 37 4.10 -2.82 2.20
C CYS A 37 5.01 -3.99 1.81
N GLN A 38 6.17 -4.04 2.48
CA GLN A 38 7.32 -4.88 2.21
C GLN A 38 8.02 -5.15 3.55
N ASP A 39 8.32 -6.41 3.88
CA ASP A 39 9.11 -6.77 5.07
C ASP A 39 8.67 -6.00 6.34
N PHE A 40 7.35 -5.99 6.59
CA PHE A 40 6.70 -5.33 7.73
C PHE A 40 6.77 -3.79 7.75
N THR A 41 7.32 -3.18 6.70
CA THR A 41 7.40 -1.73 6.51
C THR A 41 6.48 -1.32 5.37
N CYS A 42 5.81 -0.18 5.50
CA CYS A 42 4.99 0.38 4.43
C CYS A 42 5.58 1.71 3.96
N SER A 43 5.41 2.00 2.68
CA SER A 43 5.76 3.29 2.09
C SER A 43 4.98 4.44 2.74
N LEU A 44 5.43 5.67 2.47
CA LEU A 44 4.60 6.85 2.68
C LEU A 44 3.30 6.75 1.86
N PRO A 45 2.25 7.50 2.25
CA PRO A 45 1.01 7.59 1.50
C PRO A 45 1.28 8.08 0.07
N VAL A 46 0.88 7.31 -0.93
CA VAL A 46 1.01 7.68 -2.35
C VAL A 46 -0.35 7.97 -2.94
N THR A 47 -0.51 9.17 -3.50
CA THR A 47 -1.74 9.62 -4.16
C THR A 47 -1.60 9.73 -5.68
N ASP A 48 -0.37 9.73 -6.20
CA ASP A 48 -0.10 9.78 -7.64
C ASP A 48 -0.04 8.35 -8.25
N PRO A 49 -0.85 8.04 -9.27
CA PRO A 49 -0.87 6.72 -9.90
C PRO A 49 0.45 6.32 -10.59
N GLN A 50 1.21 7.29 -11.13
CA GLN A 50 2.50 7.00 -11.78
C GLN A 50 3.56 6.68 -10.73
N GLU A 51 3.57 7.37 -9.60
CA GLU A 51 4.43 7.04 -8.47
C GLU A 51 4.12 5.64 -7.92
N LEU A 52 2.84 5.30 -7.74
CA LEU A 52 2.43 3.96 -7.33
C LEU A 52 2.91 2.89 -8.33
N ARG A 53 2.72 3.14 -9.63
CA ARG A 53 3.20 2.25 -10.69
C ARG A 53 4.71 2.04 -10.59
N ARG A 54 5.47 3.11 -10.35
CA ARG A 54 6.92 3.06 -10.16
C ARG A 54 7.27 2.14 -9.00
N LEU A 55 6.70 2.34 -7.81
CA LEU A 55 6.94 1.47 -6.65
C LEU A 55 6.60 -0.01 -6.92
N LEU A 56 5.49 -0.26 -7.61
CA LEU A 56 5.08 -1.63 -7.92
C LEU A 56 5.95 -2.30 -8.99
N LEU A 57 6.60 -1.55 -9.88
CA LEU A 57 7.44 -2.09 -10.95
C LEU A 57 8.92 -2.11 -10.58
N ASP A 58 9.43 -1.05 -9.94
CA ASP A 58 10.83 -0.93 -9.50
C ASP A 58 11.19 -1.91 -8.39
N TRP A 59 10.23 -2.32 -7.54
CA TRP A 59 10.50 -3.37 -6.53
C TRP A 59 11.01 -4.69 -7.16
N THR A 60 10.70 -4.94 -8.44
CA THR A 60 11.21 -6.11 -9.16
C THR A 60 12.73 -6.03 -9.43
N MET A 61 13.38 -4.90 -9.14
CA MET A 61 14.81 -4.68 -9.35
C MET A 61 15.68 -4.80 -8.08
N GLU A 62 15.10 -4.81 -6.86
CA GLU A 62 15.86 -5.01 -5.61
C GLU A 62 16.07 -6.49 -5.26
N MET A 63 15.41 -7.41 -5.96
CA MET A 63 15.74 -8.84 -5.93
C MET A 63 16.78 -9.15 -7.01
N GLY A 64 17.94 -8.51 -6.91
CA GLY A 64 19.00 -8.59 -7.92
C GLY A 64 20.40 -8.26 -7.40
N THR A 65 20.58 -8.11 -6.09
CA THR A 65 21.90 -7.99 -5.47
C THR A 65 21.93 -8.82 -4.19
N GLU A 66 22.89 -9.75 -4.22
CA GLU A 66 23.46 -10.66 -3.19
C GLU A 66 22.61 -11.77 -2.55
#